data_AF-A0A7X6TPM8-F1
#
_entry.id   AF-A0A7X6TPM8-F1
#
_cell.length_a   1.000
_cell.length_b   1.000
_cell.length_c   1.000
_cell.angle_alpha   90.00
_cell.angle_beta   90.00
_cell.angle_gamma   90.00
#
_symmetry.space_group_name_H-M   'P 1'
#
loop_
_entity.id
_entity.type
_entity.pdbx_description
1 polymer ?
#
loop_
_entity_poly.entity_id
_entity_poly.type
_entity_poly.pdbx_seq_one_letter_code
_entity_poly.pdbx_strand_id
1 'polypeptide(L)'
;MYRIGIIGAGACGLMCANYLLKKANGALTIDLIEKAPKVGQKILVTGNGRCNFSNVNVNPLAYNDPAFVKKVLGSDSVSRLLSVFEELGLLAYKDEEGRIYPVSDNATTVLSVLITPLISDKTKNVRLLTEEEII
;
A
#
# COMPACT_ATOMS: atom_id res chain seq x y z
N MET A 1 25.33 2.75 5.82
CA MET A 1 24.10 2.07 5.35
C MET A 1 23.00 2.45 6.32
N TYR A 2 21.91 3.07 5.85
CA TYR A 2 20.82 3.52 6.73
C TYR A 2 19.74 2.44 6.83
N ARG A 3 19.16 2.31 8.02
CA ARG A 3 18.03 1.42 8.31
C ARG A 3 16.78 2.24 8.59
N ILE A 4 15.66 1.83 8.00
CA ILE A 4 14.34 2.40 8.26
C ILE A 4 13.45 1.29 8.80
N GLY A 5 12.89 1.50 9.99
CA GLY A 5 11.83 0.68 10.54
C GLY A 5 10.46 1.24 10.17
N ILE A 6 9.57 0.38 9.67
CA ILE A 6 8.17 0.67 9.39
C ILE A 6 7.35 -0.25 10.29
N ILE A 7 6.59 0.35 11.21
CA ILE A 7 5.76 -0.38 12.16
C ILE A 7 4.34 -0.49 11.58
N GLY A 8 3.92 -1.74 11.33
CA GLY A 8 2.67 -2.11 10.68
C GLY A 8 2.86 -2.44 9.20
N ALA A 9 2.57 -3.69 8.82
CA ALA A 9 2.61 -4.16 7.43
C ALA A 9 1.22 -4.17 6.77
N GLY A 10 0.42 -3.13 7.06
CA GLY A 10 -0.84 -2.87 6.38
C GLY A 10 -0.66 -2.16 5.03
N ALA A 11 -1.75 -1.64 4.46
CA ALA A 11 -1.72 -0.94 3.18
C ALA A 11 -0.71 0.22 3.13
N CYS A 12 -0.69 1.08 4.16
CA CYS A 12 0.25 2.19 4.23
C CYS A 12 1.71 1.74 4.37
N GLY A 13 2.00 0.74 5.21
CA GLY A 13 3.36 0.24 5.44
C GLY A 13 3.94 -0.45 4.21
N LEU A 14 3.15 -1.29 3.54
CA LEU A 14 3.54 -1.96 2.30
C LEU A 14 3.78 -0.93 1.18
N MET A 15 2.92 0.08 1.05
CA MET A 15 3.10 1.15 0.07
C MET A 15 4.36 1.99 0.37
N CYS A 16 4.60 2.31 1.64
CA CYS A 16 5.80 3.04 2.07
C CYS A 16 7.07 2.25 1.77
N ALA A 17 7.09 0.94 2.05
CA ALA A 17 8.23 0.08 1.74
C ALA A 17 8.55 0.04 0.24
N ASN A 18 7.52 -0.08 -0.62
CA ASN A 18 7.70 -0.03 -2.08
C ASN A 18 8.24 1.33 -2.55
N TYR A 19 7.71 2.42 -2.00
CA TYR A 19 8.20 3.77 -2.31
C TYR A 19 9.67 3.94 -1.95
N LEU A 20 10.06 3.56 -0.72
CA LEU A 20 11.43 3.65 -0.24
C LEU A 20 12.38 2.77 -1.06
N LEU A 21 11.96 1.55 -1.38
CA LEU A 21 12.72 0.63 -2.20
C LEU A 21 13.00 1.22 -3.58
N LYS A 22 11.99 1.82 -4.23
CA LYS A 22 12.14 2.50 -5.53
C LYS A 22 13.07 3.71 -5.45
N LYS A 23 13.06 4.46 -4.34
CA LYS A 23 13.89 5.66 -4.15
C LYS A 23 15.32 5.39 -3.72
N ALA A 24 15.56 4.32 -2.96
CA ALA A 24 16.83 4.03 -2.32
C ALA A 24 17.89 3.45 -3.27
N ASN A 25 17.49 2.88 -4.40
CA ASN A 25 18.38 2.18 -5.34
C ASN A 25 19.39 1.23 -4.64
N GLY A 26 18.93 0.48 -3.63
CA GLY A 26 19.75 -0.48 -2.87
C GLY A 26 20.50 0.07 -1.65
N ALA A 27 20.50 1.39 -1.42
CA ALA A 27 21.26 2.01 -0.32
C ALA A 27 20.60 1.92 1.07
N LEU A 28 19.33 1.47 1.15
CA LEU A 28 18.56 1.38 2.40
C LEU A 28 18.26 -0.06 2.75
N THR A 29 18.30 -0.36 4.04
CA THR A 29 17.68 -1.55 4.63
C THR A 29 16.33 -1.18 5.24
N ILE A 30 15.27 -1.90 4.89
CA ILE A 30 13.90 -1.66 5.36
C ILE A 30 13.46 -2.82 6.25
N ASP A 31 13.09 -2.51 7.48
CA ASP A 31 12.43 -3.44 8.40
C ASP A 31 10.94 -3.14 8.42
N LEU A 32 10.13 -4.03 7.86
CA LEU A 32 8.68 -3.93 7.90
C LEU A 32 8.16 -4.89 8.98
N ILE A 33 7.68 -4.32 10.08
CA ILE A 33 7.38 -5.02 11.33
C ILE A 33 5.87 -5.16 11.47
N GLU A 34 5.38 -6.35 11.76
CA GLU A 34 3.96 -6.67 11.88
C GLU A 34 3.70 -7.58 13.07
N LYS A 35 2.70 -7.22 13.87
CA LYS A 35 2.28 -8.02 15.03
C LYS A 35 1.56 -9.30 14.60
N ALA A 36 0.78 -9.24 13.51
CA ALA A 36 0.05 -10.39 13.02
C ALA A 36 0.98 -11.44 12.36
N PRO A 37 0.57 -12.72 12.31
CA PRO A 37 1.32 -13.77 11.59
C PRO A 37 1.41 -13.57 10.08
N LYS A 38 0.57 -12.68 9.53
CA LYS A 38 0.50 -12.37 8.10
C LYS A 38 0.30 -10.88 7.92
N VAL A 39 0.93 -10.34 6.89
CA VAL A 39 0.81 -8.93 6.54
C VAL A 39 -0.48 -8.64 5.78
N GLY A 40 -0.88 -7.37 5.76
CA GLY A 40 -1.98 -6.88 4.93
C GLY A 40 -3.36 -7.51 5.19
N GLN A 41 -3.60 -8.14 6.33
CA GLN A 41 -4.86 -8.86 6.62
C GLN A 41 -6.10 -7.96 6.41
N LYS A 42 -6.01 -6.68 6.78
CA LYS A 42 -7.12 -5.73 6.57
C LYS A 42 -7.42 -5.45 5.09
N ILE A 43 -6.44 -5.59 4.19
CA ILE A 43 -6.68 -5.44 2.74
C ILE A 43 -7.65 -6.53 2.27
N LEU A 44 -7.45 -7.77 2.72
CA LEU A 44 -8.20 -8.95 2.29
C LEU A 44 -9.70 -8.89 2.60
N VAL A 45 -10.11 -8.13 3.63
CA VAL A 45 -11.51 -8.03 4.05
C VAL A 45 -12.23 -6.81 3.48
N THR A 46 -11.52 -5.88 2.83
CA THR A 46 -12.12 -4.66 2.28
C THR A 46 -12.89 -4.92 0.99
N GLY A 47 -13.93 -4.12 0.73
CA GLY A 47 -14.74 -4.25 -0.50
C GLY A 47 -15.40 -5.62 -0.69
N ASN A 48 -15.73 -6.30 0.42
CA ASN A 48 -16.23 -7.67 0.42
C ASN A 48 -15.28 -8.67 -0.28
N GLY A 49 -13.99 -8.59 0.04
CA GLY A 49 -12.96 -9.45 -0.56
C GLY A 49 -12.43 -8.97 -1.92
N ARG A 50 -12.96 -7.87 -2.47
CA ARG A 50 -12.51 -7.29 -3.76
C ARG A 50 -11.45 -6.21 -3.60
N CYS A 51 -11.34 -5.62 -2.42
CA CYS A 51 -10.53 -4.44 -2.10
C CYS A 51 -10.95 -3.17 -2.86
N ASN A 52 -11.87 -2.41 -2.25
CA ASN A 52 -12.11 -1.01 -2.62
C ASN A 52 -10.92 -0.16 -2.10
N PHE A 53 -9.90 0.04 -2.94
CA PHE A 53 -8.64 0.64 -2.48
C PHE A 53 -8.57 2.17 -2.66
N SER A 54 -9.50 2.78 -3.40
CA SER A 54 -9.59 4.23 -3.58
C SER A 54 -10.95 4.64 -4.16
N ASN A 55 -11.19 5.93 -4.34
CA ASN A 55 -12.37 6.46 -5.02
C ASN A 55 -11.96 7.60 -5.96
N VAL A 56 -12.57 7.73 -7.14
CA VAL A 56 -12.25 8.84 -8.07
C VAL A 56 -12.68 10.20 -7.53
N ASN A 57 -13.64 10.22 -6.60
CA ASN A 57 -14.21 11.41 -5.98
C ASN A 57 -13.59 11.70 -4.60
N VAL A 58 -12.28 11.43 -4.40
CA VAL A 58 -11.59 11.77 -3.15
C VAL A 58 -11.83 13.25 -2.82
N ASN A 59 -12.42 13.50 -1.66
CA ASN A 59 -12.72 14.83 -1.14
C ASN A 59 -12.22 14.91 0.31
N PRO A 60 -11.38 15.90 0.67
CA PRO A 60 -10.94 16.08 2.06
C PRO A 60 -12.09 16.19 3.07
N LEU A 61 -13.27 16.68 2.67
CA LEU A 61 -14.44 16.78 3.53
C LEU A 61 -15.05 15.43 3.93
N ALA A 62 -14.67 14.34 3.25
CA ALA A 62 -15.09 12.98 3.60
C ALA A 62 -14.25 12.36 4.74
N TYR A 63 -13.32 13.12 5.31
CA TYR A 63 -12.40 12.67 6.37
C TYR A 63 -12.56 13.52 7.62
N ASN A 64 -12.20 12.96 8.78
CA ASN A 64 -12.34 13.62 10.08
C ASN A 64 -11.46 14.87 10.24
N ASP A 65 -10.34 14.96 9.53
CA ASP A 65 -9.50 16.17 9.47
C ASP A 65 -9.29 16.63 8.01
N PRO A 66 -10.24 17.40 7.47
CA PRO A 66 -10.15 17.88 6.09
C PRO A 66 -8.94 18.78 5.84
N ALA A 67 -8.48 19.53 6.85
CA ALA A 67 -7.37 20.47 6.69
C ALA A 67 -6.04 19.73 6.55
N PHE A 68 -5.82 18.69 7.35
CA PHE A 68 -4.69 17.79 7.18
C PHE A 68 -4.77 17.05 5.85
N VAL A 69 -5.93 16.46 5.55
CA VAL A 69 -6.13 15.68 4.33
C VAL A 69 -5.89 16.51 3.08
N LYS A 70 -6.34 17.76 3.03
CA LYS A 70 -6.05 18.68 1.91
C LYS A 70 -4.56 18.98 1.74
N LYS A 71 -3.77 18.99 2.83
CA LYS A 71 -2.32 19.22 2.77
C LYS A 71 -1.57 18.00 2.24
N VAL A 72 -2.00 16.79 2.58
CA VAL A 72 -1.33 15.54 2.20
C VAL A 72 -1.84 14.96 0.88
N LEU A 73 -3.16 15.04 0.64
CA LEU A 73 -3.79 14.67 -0.62
C LEU A 73 -3.73 15.86 -1.58
N GLY A 74 -2.81 15.79 -2.54
CA GLY A 74 -2.81 16.67 -3.70
C GLY A 74 -3.99 16.38 -4.63
N SER A 75 -4.25 17.29 -5.57
CA SER A 75 -5.30 17.14 -6.60
C SER A 75 -5.08 15.93 -7.52
N ASP A 76 -3.84 15.46 -7.63
CA ASP A 76 -3.41 14.30 -8.42
C ASP A 76 -3.30 13.01 -7.58
N SER A 77 -3.78 12.99 -6.32
CA SER A 77 -3.59 11.85 -5.42
C SER A 77 -4.10 10.51 -6.00
N VAL A 78 -5.29 10.51 -6.62
CA VAL A 78 -5.88 9.32 -7.22
C VAL A 78 -5.10 8.86 -8.45
N SER A 79 -4.75 9.78 -9.36
CA SER A 79 -3.98 9.41 -10.57
C SER A 79 -2.60 8.89 -10.19
N ARG A 80 -1.92 9.52 -9.22
CA ARG A 80 -0.62 9.06 -8.71
C ARG A 80 -0.70 7.68 -8.09
N LEU A 81 -1.77 7.39 -7.34
CA LEU A 81 -2.01 6.07 -6.77
C LEU A 81 -2.22 5.02 -7.87
N LEU A 82 -3.06 5.31 -8.87
CA LEU A 82 -3.31 4.44 -10.00
C LEU A 82 -2.02 4.14 -10.78
N SER A 83 -1.18 5.16 -11.03
CA SER A 83 0.11 4.96 -11.68
C SER A 83 1.04 4.03 -10.90
N VAL A 84 1.07 4.12 -9.57
CA VAL A 84 1.89 3.19 -8.77
C VAL A 84 1.35 1.77 -8.88
N PHE A 85 0.03 1.58 -8.82
CA PHE A 85 -0.55 0.25 -8.98
C PHE A 85 -0.33 -0.33 -10.38
N GLU A 86 -0.43 0.50 -11.42
CA GLU A 86 -0.12 0.11 -12.80
C GLU A 86 1.35 -0.30 -12.96
N GLU A 87 2.29 0.46 -12.39
CA GLU A 87 3.73 0.10 -12.35
C GLU A 87 3.97 -1.23 -11.62
N LEU A 88 3.15 -1.56 -10.62
CA LEU A 88 3.16 -2.83 -9.90
C LEU A 88 2.43 -3.96 -10.63
N GLY A 89 1.85 -3.70 -11.81
CA GLY A 89 1.14 -4.66 -12.63
C GLY A 89 -0.32 -4.89 -12.25
N LEU A 90 -0.94 -3.97 -11.51
CA LEU A 90 -2.35 -4.03 -11.11
C LEU A 90 -3.21 -3.14 -11.99
N LEU A 91 -4.04 -3.76 -12.82
CA LEU A 91 -5.10 -3.05 -13.55
C LEU A 91 -6.31 -2.83 -12.64
N ALA A 92 -6.95 -1.67 -12.81
CA ALA A 92 -8.08 -1.24 -11.99
C ALA A 92 -9.25 -0.74 -12.83
N TYR A 93 -10.45 -0.82 -12.27
CA TYR A 93 -11.65 -0.20 -12.82
C TYR A 93 -12.38 0.59 -11.73
N LYS A 94 -13.28 1.49 -12.15
CA LYS A 94 -14.19 2.21 -11.25
C LYS A 94 -15.62 1.69 -11.41
N ASP A 95 -16.36 1.60 -10.32
CA ASP A 95 -17.80 1.36 -10.36
C ASP A 95 -18.60 2.67 -10.58
N GLU A 96 -19.93 2.55 -10.61
CA GLU A 96 -20.86 3.67 -10.81
C GLU A 96 -20.80 4.70 -9.68
N GLU A 97 -20.40 4.30 -8.47
CA GLU A 97 -20.20 5.18 -7.31
C GLU A 97 -18.79 5.78 -7.25
N GLY A 98 -17.95 5.46 -8.24
CA GLY A 98 -16.58 5.94 -8.33
C GLY A 98 -15.58 5.18 -7.45
N ARG A 99 -15.99 4.09 -6.79
CA ARG A 99 -15.10 3.23 -6.01
C ARG A 99 -14.17 2.48 -6.94
N ILE A 100 -12.91 2.29 -6.55
CA ILE A 100 -11.87 1.72 -7.41
C ILE A 100 -11.50 0.32 -6.90
N TYR A 101 -11.54 -0.65 -7.80
CA TYR A 101 -11.28 -2.07 -7.54
C TYR A 101 -10.23 -2.61 -8.52
N PRO A 102 -9.53 -3.71 -8.17
CA PRO A 102 -8.71 -4.44 -9.13
C PRO A 102 -9.61 -5.11 -10.18
N VAL A 103 -9.15 -5.21 -11.43
CA VAL A 103 -9.89 -5.93 -12.49
C VAL A 103 -10.14 -7.41 -12.15
N SER A 104 -9.32 -8.00 -11.28
CA SER A 104 -9.52 -9.37 -10.80
C SER A 104 -10.67 -9.54 -9.81
N ASP A 105 -11.26 -8.45 -9.31
CA ASP A 105 -12.23 -8.44 -8.21
C ASP A 105 -11.76 -9.24 -6.98
N ASN A 106 -10.44 -9.27 -6.73
CA ASN A 106 -9.86 -10.03 -5.63
C ASN A 106 -8.80 -9.23 -4.87
N ALA A 107 -9.05 -9.02 -3.59
CA ALA A 107 -8.15 -8.33 -2.66
C ALA A 107 -6.80 -9.01 -2.52
N THR A 108 -6.75 -10.33 -2.72
CA THR A 108 -5.49 -11.09 -2.74
C THR A 108 -4.59 -10.58 -3.86
N THR A 109 -5.13 -10.21 -5.02
CA THR A 109 -4.34 -9.63 -6.11
C THR A 109 -3.69 -8.31 -5.68
N VAL A 110 -4.45 -7.43 -5.02
CA VAL A 110 -3.93 -6.15 -4.48
C VAL A 110 -2.81 -6.39 -3.46
N LEU A 111 -3.00 -7.35 -2.56
CA LEU A 111 -1.99 -7.70 -1.58
C LEU A 111 -0.73 -8.29 -2.24
N SER A 112 -0.90 -9.18 -3.22
CA SER A 112 0.19 -9.82 -3.94
C SER A 112 1.07 -8.79 -4.67
N VAL A 113 0.48 -7.82 -5.37
CA VAL A 113 1.27 -6.79 -6.08
C VAL A 113 2.04 -5.86 -5.12
N LEU A 114 1.53 -5.65 -3.90
CA LEU A 114 2.22 -4.86 -2.88
C LEU A 114 3.36 -5.62 -2.21
N ILE A 115 3.22 -6.94 -2.02
CA ILE A 115 4.24 -7.76 -1.33
C ILE A 115 5.32 -8.23 -2.30
N THR A 116 4.96 -8.65 -3.50
CA THR A 116 5.88 -9.35 -4.43
C THR A 116 7.19 -8.59 -4.65
N PRO A 117 7.21 -7.27 -4.95
CA PRO A 117 8.46 -6.54 -5.18
C PRO A 117 9.36 -6.45 -3.95
N LEU A 118 8.79 -6.61 -2.74
CA LEU A 118 9.51 -6.54 -1.47
C LEU A 118 10.23 -7.85 -1.13
N ILE A 119 9.75 -8.99 -1.64
CA ILE A 119 10.26 -10.32 -1.28
C ILE A 119 10.87 -11.12 -2.44
N SER A 120 10.59 -10.75 -3.69
CA SER A 120 10.99 -11.53 -4.86
C SER A 120 12.47 -11.40 -5.22
N ASP A 121 13.09 -10.27 -4.87
CA ASP A 121 14.48 -9.99 -5.20
C ASP A 121 15.32 -9.97 -3.92
N LYS A 122 16.11 -11.04 -3.75
CA LYS A 122 16.99 -11.25 -2.58
C LYS A 122 18.14 -10.26 -2.50
N THR A 123 18.41 -9.48 -3.55
CA THR A 123 19.42 -8.40 -3.51
C THR A 123 18.88 -7.16 -2.80
N LYS A 124 17.56 -7.07 -2.61
CA LYS A 124 16.93 -5.99 -1.86
C LYS A 124 17.04 -6.25 -0.37
N ASN A 125 17.48 -5.23 0.36
CA ASN A 125 17.60 -5.28 1.81
C ASN A 125 16.25 -5.00 2.51
N VAL A 126 15.22 -5.79 2.21
CA VAL A 126 13.90 -5.69 2.86
C VAL A 126 13.69 -6.91 3.75
N ARG A 127 13.36 -6.68 5.01
CA ARG A 127 13.02 -7.73 5.98
C ARG A 127 11.58 -7.55 6.42
N LEU A 128 10.80 -8.61 6.23
CA LEU A 128 9.42 -8.71 6.69
C LEU A 128 9.43 -9.48 8.01
N LEU A 129 9.16 -8.79 9.11
CA LEU A 129 9.22 -9.33 10.46
C LEU A 129 7.79 -9.43 11.00
N THR A 130 7.19 -10.62 10.90
CA THR A 130 5.84 -10.91 11.42
C THR A 130 5.89 -11.50 12.82
N GLU A 131 4.78 -11.43 13.55
CA GLU A 131 4.69 -11.88 14.96
C GLU A 131 5.61 -11.08 15.90
N GLU A 132 5.96 -9.85 15.50
CA GLU A 132 6.81 -8.95 16.26
C GLU A 132 5.98 -7.75 16.74
N GLU A 133 6.00 -7.49 18.04
CA GLU A 133 5.33 -6.35 18.66
C GLU A 133 6.37 -5.39 19.25
N ILE A 134 6.24 -4.10 18.90
CA ILE A 134 7.07 -3.04 19.47
C ILE A 134 6.38 -2.52 20.73
N ILE A 135 7.01 -2.73 21.89
CA ILE A 135 6.55 -2.31 23.23
C ILE A 135 7.28 -1.05 23.66
#